data_AF-A0A4W6BVV1-F1
#
_entry.id   AF-A0A4W6BVV1-F1
#
_cell.length_a   1.000
_cell.length_b   1.000
_cell.length_c   1.000
_cell.angle_alpha   90.00
_cell.angle_beta   90.00
_cell.angle_gamma   90.00
#
_symmetry.space_group_name_H-M   'P 1'
#
loop_
_entity.id
_entity.type
_entity.pdbx_description
1 polymer ?
#
loop_
_entity_poly.entity_id
_entity_poly.type
_entity_poly.pdbx_seq_one_letter_code
_entity_poly.pdbx_strand_id
1 'polypeptide(L)'
;MFFFLFFFNLLQQSRLGVTEELHVIKFVTELQFAGLSCNIEASSLPVVVISSTSQIPSAWASVMWCNMLSTSEPRNLSLFVDPPPLTWQQLSQVLSWQFLSVGQRGLDEDQLSMLRDKIVDNPDGIIHWDKFSKVNNESVWIWIDGILDLIKRHLVDLWQDGYIMGFVSRKTTWDLLKEKPTGTFLIRFSESSKEGAVTFSFVEHSNGENNVHAVEPYTKKDLLAQSLPDSIDSYRMKEDLTRNPLLYLYPDIHRDTAFGRYYSTGIVCCLTFTLRIRSLYSPSATTDKQDFVPFSSNLFCAEMYSVILPIA
;
A
#
# COMPACT_ATOMS: atom_id res chain seq x y z
N MET A 1 -36.69 -11.47 12.67
CA MET A 1 -35.42 -10.75 12.81
C MET A 1 -35.45 -9.59 11.83
N PHE A 2 -35.77 -8.39 12.29
CA PHE A 2 -35.72 -7.19 11.46
C PHE A 2 -34.41 -6.47 11.76
N PHE A 3 -33.49 -6.44 10.81
CA PHE A 3 -32.34 -5.53 10.88
C PHE A 3 -32.79 -4.17 10.39
N PHE A 4 -32.83 -3.19 11.27
CA PHE A 4 -32.94 -1.80 10.86
C PHE A 4 -31.53 -1.20 10.85
N LEU A 5 -31.03 -0.88 9.65
CA LEU A 5 -29.89 0.03 9.51
C LEU A 5 -30.41 1.46 9.65
N PHE A 6 -30.18 2.06 10.81
CA PHE A 6 -30.38 3.51 10.98
C PHE A 6 -29.04 4.22 10.79
N PHE A 7 -28.91 4.96 9.70
CA PHE A 7 -27.89 5.99 9.55
C PHE A 7 -28.43 7.27 10.17
N PHE A 8 -27.89 7.70 11.31
CA PHE A 8 -28.12 9.06 11.81
C PHE A 8 -26.85 9.59 12.48
N ASN A 9 -26.23 10.59 11.85
CA ASN A 9 -25.94 11.85 12.55
C ASN A 9 -25.68 12.97 11.53
N LEU A 10 -26.52 14.00 11.59
CA LEU A 10 -26.33 15.32 10.99
C LEU A 10 -25.51 16.14 11.99
N LEU A 11 -24.22 16.36 11.73
CA LEU A 11 -23.44 17.34 12.49
C LEU A 11 -22.79 18.36 11.53
N GLN A 12 -23.22 19.60 11.75
CA GLN A 12 -22.55 20.89 11.52
C GLN A 12 -21.57 21.02 10.35
N GLN A 13 -21.93 21.93 9.46
CA GLN A 13 -21.23 22.44 8.29
C GLN A 13 -19.81 22.95 8.62
N SER A 14 -18.86 22.02 8.74
CA SER A 14 -17.43 22.25 8.64
C SER A 14 -16.96 21.67 7.30
N ARG A 15 -16.05 22.36 6.59
CA ARG A 15 -15.51 21.94 5.29
C ARG A 15 -14.54 20.75 5.45
N LEU A 16 -14.97 19.65 6.07
CA LEU A 16 -14.20 18.42 6.11
C LEU A 16 -14.15 17.80 4.70
N GLY A 17 -13.04 17.16 4.36
CA GLY A 17 -12.99 16.34 3.16
C GLY A 17 -13.91 15.13 3.33
N VAL A 18 -14.48 14.62 2.23
CA VAL A 18 -15.39 13.44 2.26
C VAL A 18 -14.74 12.25 2.98
N THR A 19 -13.43 12.07 2.87
CA THR A 19 -12.69 10.97 3.49
C THR A 19 -12.33 11.19 4.96
N GLU A 20 -12.68 12.35 5.53
CA GLU A 20 -12.41 12.73 6.92
C GLU A 20 -13.67 12.66 7.79
N GLU A 21 -14.83 12.37 7.18
CA GLU A 21 -16.08 12.15 7.89
C GLU A 21 -16.09 10.73 8.49
N LEU A 22 -16.15 10.66 9.82
CA LEU A 22 -16.17 9.40 10.57
C LEU A 22 -17.60 9.03 10.97
N HIS A 23 -17.96 7.78 10.72
CA HIS A 23 -19.27 7.21 11.08
C HIS A 23 -19.11 5.97 11.96
N VAL A 24 -20.15 5.57 12.67
CA VAL A 24 -20.16 4.33 13.47
C VAL A 24 -21.39 3.52 13.10
N ILE A 25 -21.22 2.21 12.95
CA ILE A 25 -22.31 1.27 12.76
C ILE A 25 -22.71 0.75 14.14
N LYS A 26 -23.96 1.01 14.53
CA LYS A 26 -24.54 0.52 15.78
C LYS A 26 -25.30 -0.78 15.56
N PHE A 27 -25.04 -1.75 16.42
CA PHE A 27 -25.73 -3.03 16.48
C PHE A 27 -26.59 -3.04 17.75
N VAL A 28 -27.91 -3.08 17.59
CA VAL A 28 -28.85 -3.08 18.70
C VAL A 28 -29.68 -4.36 18.62
N THR A 29 -29.79 -5.08 19.73
CA THR A 29 -30.62 -6.28 19.83
C THR A 29 -31.26 -6.37 21.22
N GLU A 30 -32.40 -7.05 21.30
CA GLU A 30 -33.07 -7.33 22.56
C GLU A 30 -32.96 -8.83 22.84
N LEU A 31 -32.32 -9.19 23.96
CA LEU A 31 -32.24 -10.56 24.44
C LEU A 31 -33.37 -10.82 25.43
N GLN A 32 -34.25 -11.76 25.09
CA GLN A 32 -35.27 -12.26 26.00
C GLN A 32 -34.92 -13.68 26.48
N PHE A 33 -34.70 -13.85 27.78
CA PHE A 33 -34.36 -15.14 28.38
C PHE A 33 -34.92 -15.28 29.79
N ALA A 34 -35.61 -16.39 30.08
CA ALA A 34 -36.20 -16.68 31.39
C ALA A 34 -37.13 -15.57 31.96
N GLY A 35 -37.87 -14.87 31.09
CA GLY A 35 -38.75 -13.75 31.48
C GLY A 35 -38.02 -12.43 31.72
N LEU A 36 -36.69 -12.38 31.55
CA LEU A 36 -35.89 -11.15 31.56
C LEU A 36 -35.74 -10.62 30.12
N SER A 37 -35.82 -9.30 29.95
CA SER A 37 -35.49 -8.60 28.71
C SER A 37 -34.28 -7.70 28.95
N CYS A 38 -33.30 -7.77 28.05
CA CYS A 38 -32.09 -6.95 28.08
C CYS A 38 -31.81 -6.38 26.69
N ASN A 39 -31.62 -5.06 26.60
CA ASN A 39 -31.14 -4.41 25.39
C ASN A 39 -29.61 -4.49 25.35
N ILE A 40 -29.08 -5.07 24.28
CA ILE A 40 -27.65 -5.17 24.01
C ILE A 40 -27.34 -4.20 22.86
N GLU A 41 -26.42 -3.27 23.12
CA GLU A 41 -25.88 -2.35 22.12
C GLU A 41 -24.38 -2.56 21.95
N ALA A 42 -23.91 -2.63 20.71
CA ALA A 42 -22.51 -2.65 20.33
C ALA A 42 -22.27 -1.67 19.18
N SER A 43 -21.03 -1.22 19.01
CA SER A 43 -20.65 -0.23 17.99
C SER A 43 -19.36 -0.64 17.27
N SER A 44 -19.33 -0.48 15.94
CA SER A 44 -18.10 -0.65 15.14
C SER A 44 -17.06 0.42 15.48
N LEU A 45 -15.78 0.16 15.15
CA LEU A 45 -14.79 1.24 15.02
C LEU A 45 -15.27 2.30 14.03
N PRO A 46 -14.75 3.54 14.12
CA PRO A 46 -15.13 4.59 13.18
C PRO A 46 -14.81 4.15 11.75
N VAL A 47 -15.77 4.31 10.85
CA VAL A 47 -15.66 3.97 9.42
C VAL A 47 -15.71 5.24 8.59
N VAL A 48 -15.00 5.23 7.45
CA VAL A 48 -15.05 6.27 6.44
C VAL A 48 -15.89 5.76 5.28
N VAL A 49 -16.87 6.56 4.83
CA VAL A 49 -17.71 6.22 3.68
C VAL A 49 -17.13 6.86 2.42
N ILE A 50 -16.93 6.06 1.38
CA ILE A 50 -16.39 6.52 0.09
C ILE A 50 -17.39 6.29 -1.03
N SER A 51 -17.33 7.13 -2.06
CA SER A 51 -18.16 7.05 -3.26
C SER A 51 -17.40 6.46 -4.47
N SER A 52 -16.07 6.43 -4.42
CA SER A 52 -15.18 5.94 -5.48
C SER A 52 -13.96 5.25 -4.89
N THR A 53 -13.47 4.22 -5.59
CA THR A 53 -12.23 3.51 -5.23
C THR A 53 -11.00 4.42 -5.25
N SER A 54 -11.02 5.50 -6.03
CA SER A 54 -9.96 6.51 -6.04
C SER A 54 -9.79 7.23 -4.70
N GLN A 55 -10.76 7.14 -3.80
CA GLN A 55 -10.71 7.74 -2.46
C GLN A 55 -10.12 6.80 -1.40
N ILE A 56 -9.92 5.51 -1.72
CA ILE A 56 -9.40 4.52 -0.78
C ILE A 56 -8.10 4.98 -0.10
N PRO A 57 -7.09 5.53 -0.81
CA PRO A 57 -5.85 5.94 -0.17
C PRO A 57 -6.07 7.01 0.90
N SER A 58 -6.87 8.04 0.58
CA SER A 58 -7.18 9.13 1.52
C SER A 58 -8.05 8.65 2.68
N ALA A 59 -9.04 7.78 2.42
CA ALA A 59 -9.87 7.18 3.47
C ALA A 59 -9.05 6.30 4.42
N TRP A 60 -8.11 5.53 3.88
CA TRP A 60 -7.23 4.69 4.68
C TRP A 60 -6.28 5.53 5.56
N ALA A 61 -5.79 6.66 5.05
CA ALA A 61 -5.04 7.62 5.88
C ALA A 61 -5.84 8.04 7.12
N SER A 62 -7.11 8.37 6.94
CA SER A 62 -8.00 8.79 8.03
C SER A 62 -8.27 7.66 9.02
N VAL A 63 -8.49 6.44 8.53
CA VAL A 63 -8.65 5.25 9.38
C VAL A 63 -7.40 4.98 10.20
N MET A 64 -6.21 5.00 9.59
CA MET A 64 -4.95 4.83 10.31
C MET A 64 -4.72 5.91 11.36
N TRP A 65 -4.95 7.18 11.00
CA TRP A 65 -4.80 8.31 11.93
C TRP A 65 -5.74 8.19 13.12
N CYS A 66 -7.00 7.85 12.87
CA CYS A 66 -8.00 7.62 13.91
C CYS A 66 -7.60 6.47 14.84
N ASN A 67 -7.17 5.32 14.29
CA ASN A 67 -6.78 4.16 15.08
C ASN A 67 -5.51 4.39 15.90
N MET A 68 -4.55 5.17 15.41
CA MET A 68 -3.33 5.50 16.16
C MET A 68 -3.59 6.41 17.37
N LEU A 69 -4.59 7.28 17.29
CA LEU A 69 -4.96 8.22 18.36
C LEU A 69 -5.99 7.64 19.33
N SER A 70 -6.83 6.71 18.87
CA SER A 70 -7.99 6.24 19.64
C SER A 70 -7.59 5.10 20.59
N THR A 71 -7.05 5.44 21.76
CA THR A 71 -6.79 4.48 22.85
C THR A 71 -7.90 4.44 23.91
N SER A 72 -8.91 5.31 23.85
CA SER A 72 -9.96 5.39 24.88
C SER A 72 -11.33 5.83 24.36
N GLU A 73 -12.38 5.23 24.90
CA GLU A 73 -13.77 5.66 24.72
C GLU A 73 -14.06 6.97 25.50
N PRO A 74 -14.96 7.86 25.02
CA PRO A 74 -15.79 7.73 23.82
C PRO A 74 -15.06 8.14 22.53
N ARG A 75 -15.31 7.40 21.44
CA ARG A 75 -14.75 7.68 20.10
C ARG A 75 -15.16 9.07 19.58
N ASN A 76 -14.16 9.92 19.31
CA ASN A 76 -14.37 11.26 18.76
C ASN A 76 -14.61 11.20 17.24
N LEU A 77 -15.89 11.23 16.83
CA LEU A 77 -16.26 11.28 15.39
C LEU A 77 -15.89 12.61 14.72
N SER A 78 -15.63 13.65 15.52
CA SER A 78 -15.20 14.97 15.05
C SER A 78 -13.67 15.13 15.10
N LEU A 79 -12.91 14.02 15.08
CA LEU A 79 -11.44 14.00 15.17
C LEU A 79 -10.78 14.99 14.20
N PHE A 80 -11.23 15.03 12.95
CA PHE A 80 -10.59 15.81 11.89
C PHE A 80 -10.99 17.28 11.85
N VAL A 81 -11.83 17.76 12.79
CA VAL A 81 -12.08 19.19 12.98
C VAL A 81 -10.82 19.89 13.51
N ASP A 82 -10.12 19.23 14.43
CA ASP A 82 -8.83 19.65 14.98
C ASP A 82 -7.98 18.38 15.27
N PRO A 83 -7.35 17.80 14.22
CA PRO A 83 -6.70 16.51 14.34
C PRO A 83 -5.45 16.60 15.24
N PRO A 84 -5.40 15.83 16.35
CA PRO A 84 -4.22 15.78 17.19
C PRO A 84 -2.99 15.31 16.41
N PRO A 85 -1.79 15.84 16.70
CA PRO A 85 -0.57 15.38 16.05
C PRO A 85 -0.15 14.00 16.57
N LEU A 86 0.64 13.30 15.77
CA LEU A 86 1.23 12.00 16.10
C LEU A 86 2.72 12.11 16.31
N THR A 87 3.28 11.17 17.08
CA THR A 87 4.73 11.00 17.18
C THR A 87 5.26 10.14 16.03
N TRP A 88 6.51 10.37 15.62
CA TRP A 88 7.21 9.53 14.65
C TRP A 88 7.26 8.06 15.07
N GLN A 89 7.39 7.78 16.37
CA GLN A 89 7.40 6.41 16.88
C GLN A 89 6.09 5.67 16.58
N GLN A 90 4.94 6.33 16.77
CA GLN A 90 3.64 5.75 16.42
C GLN A 90 3.49 5.54 14.91
N LEU A 91 3.82 6.58 14.13
CA LEU A 91 3.64 6.52 12.68
C LEU A 91 4.56 5.49 12.01
N SER A 92 5.85 5.47 12.38
CA SER A 92 6.85 4.55 11.82
C SER A 92 6.45 3.09 12.01
N GLN A 93 5.91 2.74 13.18
CA GLN A 93 5.42 1.39 13.45
C GLN A 93 4.26 1.00 12.53
N VAL A 94 3.29 1.91 12.35
CA VAL A 94 2.14 1.67 11.47
C VAL A 94 2.56 1.61 10.01
N LEU A 95 3.48 2.47 9.56
CA LEU A 95 4.06 2.40 8.21
C LEU A 95 4.70 1.04 7.98
N SER A 96 5.55 0.58 8.91
CA SER A 96 6.18 -0.76 8.82
C SER A 96 5.14 -1.88 8.73
N TRP A 97 4.02 -1.80 9.46
CA TRP A 97 2.91 -2.75 9.34
C TRP A 97 2.23 -2.72 7.97
N GLN A 98 2.10 -1.57 7.32
CA GLN A 98 1.55 -1.51 5.95
C GLN A 98 2.43 -2.30 4.97
N PHE A 99 3.75 -2.12 5.03
CA PHE A 99 4.69 -2.87 4.18
C PHE A 99 4.68 -4.36 4.52
N LEU A 100 4.63 -4.72 5.80
CA LEU A 100 4.54 -6.11 6.23
C LEU A 100 3.26 -6.78 5.71
N SER A 101 2.12 -6.09 5.76
CA SER A 101 0.83 -6.61 5.28
C SER A 101 0.79 -6.80 3.77
N VAL A 102 1.51 -5.99 3.00
CA VAL A 102 1.46 -6.01 1.53
C VAL A 102 2.56 -6.87 0.91
N GLY A 103 3.78 -6.75 1.42
CA GLY A 103 4.98 -7.34 0.85
C GLY A 103 5.64 -8.40 1.73
N GLN A 104 5.01 -8.80 2.84
CA GLN A 104 5.55 -9.80 3.78
C GLN A 104 6.91 -9.42 4.41
N ARG A 105 7.34 -8.17 4.24
CA ARG A 105 8.54 -7.59 4.85
C ARG A 105 8.21 -6.16 5.26
N GLY A 106 8.47 -5.82 6.53
CA GLY A 106 8.33 -4.46 7.05
C GLY A 106 9.45 -3.53 6.60
N LEU A 107 9.52 -2.36 7.22
CA LEU A 107 10.59 -1.39 6.98
C LEU A 107 11.74 -1.60 7.97
N ASP A 108 12.98 -1.52 7.47
CA ASP A 108 14.19 -1.52 8.31
C ASP A 108 14.54 -0.11 8.85
N GLU A 109 15.56 -0.04 9.71
CA GLU A 109 15.95 1.22 10.38
C GLU A 109 16.42 2.29 9.39
N ASP A 110 17.17 1.92 8.34
CA ASP A 110 17.67 2.85 7.34
C ASP A 110 16.52 3.42 6.48
N GLN A 111 15.57 2.56 6.09
CA GLN A 111 14.37 2.96 5.37
C GLN A 111 13.48 3.88 6.20
N LEU A 112 13.29 3.54 7.49
CA LEU A 112 12.56 4.40 8.43
C LEU A 112 13.27 5.73 8.65
N SER A 113 14.61 5.74 8.73
CA SER A 113 15.38 6.98 8.85
C SER A 113 15.14 7.90 7.66
N MET A 114 15.19 7.38 6.43
CA MET A 114 14.94 8.17 5.22
C MET A 114 13.51 8.73 5.20
N LEU A 115 12.52 7.93 5.58
CA LEU A 115 11.13 8.37 5.68
C LEU A 115 10.94 9.44 6.78
N ARG A 116 11.65 9.32 7.91
CA ARG A 116 11.64 10.32 8.98
C ARG A 116 12.11 11.66 8.45
N ASP A 117 13.25 11.69 7.77
CA ASP A 117 13.83 12.92 7.21
C ASP A 117 12.90 13.58 6.18
N LYS A 118 12.04 12.79 5.53
CA LYS A 118 11.07 13.28 4.55
C LYS A 118 9.76 13.77 5.17
N ILE A 119 9.30 13.13 6.25
CA ILE A 119 7.99 13.39 6.86
C ILE A 119 8.07 14.41 8.00
N VAL A 120 9.12 14.33 8.81
CA VAL A 120 9.27 15.06 10.06
C VAL A 120 10.08 16.33 9.84
N ASP A 121 9.44 17.49 9.99
CA ASP A 121 10.11 18.79 9.83
C ASP A 121 10.75 19.30 11.15
N ASN A 122 10.42 18.71 12.30
CA ASN A 122 10.87 19.18 13.61
C ASN A 122 11.72 18.14 14.37
N PRO A 123 12.64 18.58 15.25
CA PRO A 123 13.46 17.65 16.03
C PRO A 123 12.63 16.82 17.03
N ASP A 124 11.47 17.33 17.45
CA ASP A 124 10.60 16.69 18.44
C ASP A 124 9.84 15.47 17.89
N GLY A 125 9.91 15.21 16.58
CA GLY A 125 9.28 14.03 15.98
C GLY A 125 7.76 14.12 15.90
N ILE A 126 7.20 15.33 15.86
CA ILE A 126 5.76 15.58 15.86
C ILE A 126 5.27 15.77 14.42
N ILE A 127 4.18 15.10 14.08
CA ILE A 127 3.64 15.04 12.74
C ILE A 127 2.18 15.47 12.78
N HIS A 128 1.86 16.51 12.03
CA HIS A 128 0.49 17.01 11.90
C HIS A 128 -0.23 16.30 10.75
N TRP A 129 -1.54 16.12 10.89
CA TRP A 129 -2.39 15.50 9.87
C TRP A 129 -2.24 16.14 8.49
N ASP A 130 -2.13 17.47 8.45
CA ASP A 130 -2.02 18.19 7.19
C ASP A 130 -0.75 17.81 6.42
N LYS A 131 0.38 17.68 7.10
CA LYS A 131 1.63 17.24 6.46
C LYS A 131 1.52 15.83 5.89
N PHE A 132 0.84 14.93 6.62
CA PHE A 132 0.70 13.53 6.22
C PHE A 132 -0.29 13.36 5.04
N SER A 133 -1.43 14.03 5.11
CA SER A 133 -2.59 13.79 4.23
C SER A 133 -3.01 15.00 3.38
N LYS A 134 -2.94 16.23 3.91
CA LYS A 134 -3.39 17.46 3.24
C LYS A 134 -2.25 18.44 2.92
N VAL A 135 -1.52 18.19 1.84
CA VAL A 135 -0.81 19.27 1.15
C VAL A 135 -1.09 19.17 -0.34
N ASN A 136 -1.64 20.27 -0.86
CA ASN A 136 -1.89 20.57 -2.27
C ASN A 136 -0.94 19.81 -3.23
N ASN A 137 -1.42 18.70 -3.77
CA ASN A 137 -0.78 17.80 -4.75
C ASN A 137 0.36 16.86 -4.29
N GLU A 138 0.90 16.97 -3.07
CA GLU A 138 2.08 16.20 -2.61
C GLU A 138 1.88 15.53 -1.24
N SER A 139 0.74 14.88 -1.00
CA SER A 139 0.56 14.07 0.21
C SER A 139 1.59 12.93 0.26
N VAL A 140 2.36 12.89 1.35
CA VAL A 140 3.36 11.85 1.59
C VAL A 140 2.69 10.48 1.68
N TRP A 141 1.51 10.39 2.29
CA TRP A 141 0.77 9.15 2.34
C TRP A 141 0.37 8.64 0.95
N ILE A 142 -0.12 9.50 0.05
CA ILE A 142 -0.50 9.08 -1.31
C ILE A 142 0.72 8.53 -2.07
N TRP A 143 1.90 9.10 -1.86
CA TRP A 143 3.14 8.57 -2.42
C TRP A 143 3.50 7.20 -1.85
N ILE A 144 3.42 7.02 -0.52
CA ILE A 144 3.67 5.72 0.13
C ILE A 144 2.65 4.66 -0.31
N ASP A 145 1.37 5.02 -0.39
CA ASP A 145 0.30 4.15 -0.89
C ASP A 145 0.55 3.73 -2.35
N GLY A 146 0.99 4.67 -3.20
CA GLY A 146 1.41 4.36 -4.56
C GLY A 146 2.56 3.33 -4.62
N ILE A 147 3.52 3.41 -3.69
CA ILE A 147 4.59 2.41 -3.55
C ILE A 147 4.03 1.07 -3.05
N LEU A 148 3.14 1.06 -2.06
CA LEU A 148 2.49 -0.16 -1.57
C LEU A 148 1.72 -0.87 -2.70
N ASP A 149 0.97 -0.12 -3.51
CA ASP A 149 0.26 -0.64 -4.68
C ASP A 149 1.24 -1.19 -5.74
N LEU A 150 2.37 -0.50 -5.98
CA LEU A 150 3.44 -0.97 -6.86
C LEU A 150 4.02 -2.31 -6.37
N ILE A 151 4.32 -2.43 -5.08
CA ILE A 151 4.81 -3.67 -4.47
C ILE A 151 3.78 -4.77 -4.65
N LYS A 152 2.53 -4.53 -4.19
CA LYS A 152 1.44 -5.50 -4.22
C LYS A 152 1.22 -6.13 -5.59
N ARG A 153 1.36 -5.34 -6.65
CA ARG A 153 1.06 -5.77 -8.03
C ARG A 153 2.25 -6.36 -8.77
N HIS A 154 3.46 -5.85 -8.52
CA HIS A 154 4.60 -6.10 -9.41
C HIS A 154 5.87 -6.56 -8.70
N LEU A 155 6.05 -6.26 -7.41
CA LEU A 155 7.35 -6.39 -6.75
C LEU A 155 7.28 -7.18 -5.43
N VAL A 156 6.19 -7.90 -5.15
CA VAL A 156 6.01 -8.63 -3.86
C VAL A 156 7.19 -9.53 -3.58
N ASP A 157 7.58 -10.40 -4.51
CA ASP A 157 8.66 -11.36 -4.27
C ASP A 157 10.01 -10.66 -4.11
N LEU A 158 10.33 -9.69 -4.98
CA LEU A 158 11.59 -8.92 -4.89
C LEU A 158 11.68 -8.11 -3.59
N TRP A 159 10.56 -7.58 -3.11
CA TRP A 159 10.48 -6.87 -1.85
C TRP A 159 10.66 -7.86 -0.68
N GLN A 160 9.94 -8.97 -0.68
CA GLN A 160 10.02 -10.00 0.37
C GLN A 160 11.44 -10.53 0.53
N ASP A 161 12.13 -10.78 -0.59
CA ASP A 161 13.49 -11.31 -0.62
C ASP A 161 14.58 -10.27 -0.32
N GLY A 162 14.20 -9.00 -0.09
CA GLY A 162 15.12 -7.94 0.31
C GLY A 162 16.01 -7.42 -0.82
N TYR A 163 15.69 -7.69 -2.08
CA TYR A 163 16.46 -7.20 -3.24
C TYR A 163 16.17 -5.74 -3.60
N ILE A 164 15.14 -5.15 -2.98
CA ILE A 164 14.79 -3.74 -3.13
C ILE A 164 15.15 -3.00 -1.84
N MET A 165 16.13 -2.09 -1.93
CA MET A 165 16.48 -1.19 -0.83
C MET A 165 15.35 -0.20 -0.54
N GLY A 166 14.65 0.26 -1.59
CA GLY A 166 13.39 0.98 -1.47
C GLY A 166 13.57 2.44 -1.06
N PHE A 167 13.54 2.73 0.24
CA PHE A 167 13.61 4.09 0.78
C PHE A 167 15.07 4.51 1.03
N VAL A 168 15.68 5.11 0.01
CA VAL A 168 17.04 5.66 0.09
C VAL A 168 17.10 6.93 -0.75
N SER A 169 17.67 8.00 -0.18
CA SER A 169 17.78 9.29 -0.88
C SER A 169 18.76 9.21 -2.06
N ARG A 170 18.65 10.13 -3.02
CA ARG A 170 19.63 10.22 -4.13
C ARG A 170 21.06 10.44 -3.63
N LYS A 171 21.22 11.24 -2.56
CA LYS A 171 22.52 11.52 -1.94
C LYS A 171 23.10 10.25 -1.30
N THR A 172 22.32 9.58 -0.47
CA THR A 172 22.73 8.32 0.17
C THR A 172 23.03 7.24 -0.86
N THR A 173 22.23 7.15 -1.94
CA THR A 173 22.48 6.25 -3.07
C THR A 173 23.85 6.51 -3.70
N TRP A 174 24.19 7.78 -3.95
CA TRP A 174 25.50 8.16 -4.49
C TRP A 174 26.62 7.78 -3.52
N ASP A 175 26.48 8.09 -2.23
CA ASP A 175 27.46 7.78 -1.20
C ASP A 175 27.70 6.28 -1.03
N LEU A 176 26.66 5.45 -1.16
CA LEU A 176 26.76 3.99 -1.06
C LEU A 176 27.42 3.33 -2.28
N LEU A 177 27.28 3.95 -3.47
CA LEU A 177 27.75 3.37 -4.73
C LEU A 177 29.12 3.90 -5.18
N LYS A 178 29.50 5.13 -4.83
CA LYS A 178 30.71 5.80 -5.36
C LYS A 178 32.01 5.03 -5.16
N GLU A 179 32.10 4.17 -4.14
CA GLU A 179 33.31 3.39 -3.80
C GLU A 179 33.16 1.90 -4.15
N LYS A 180 32.04 1.49 -4.75
CA LYS A 180 31.77 0.10 -5.10
C LYS A 180 32.35 -0.26 -6.47
N PRO A 181 32.62 -1.55 -6.77
CA PRO A 181 33.08 -1.95 -8.10
C PRO A 181 32.14 -1.50 -9.22
N THR A 182 32.70 -1.16 -10.39
CA THR A 182 31.91 -0.84 -11.60
C THR A 182 30.86 -1.92 -11.87
N GLY A 183 29.64 -1.46 -12.12
CA GLY A 183 28.46 -2.29 -12.35
C GLY A 183 27.72 -2.73 -11.10
N THR A 184 28.14 -2.24 -9.92
CA THR A 184 27.32 -2.34 -8.70
C THR A 184 26.13 -1.40 -8.81
N PHE A 185 24.93 -1.90 -8.50
CA PHE A 185 23.69 -1.14 -8.58
C PHE A 185 22.78 -1.37 -7.39
N LEU A 186 21.89 -0.42 -7.12
CA LEU A 186 20.85 -0.54 -6.10
C LEU A 186 19.48 -0.13 -6.64
N ILE A 187 18.43 -0.72 -6.08
CA ILE A 187 17.04 -0.48 -6.48
C ILE A 187 16.33 0.33 -5.38
N ARG A 188 15.69 1.42 -5.77
CA ARG A 188 14.98 2.34 -4.86
C ARG A 188 13.65 2.81 -5.44
N PHE A 189 12.76 3.28 -4.58
CA PHE A 189 11.53 3.92 -5.02
C PHE A 189 11.78 5.36 -5.47
N SER A 190 11.03 5.80 -6.47
CA SER A 190 11.08 7.16 -6.98
C SER A 190 10.36 8.10 -6.02
N GLU A 191 11.08 9.13 -5.57
CA GLU A 191 10.53 10.20 -4.73
C GLU A 191 9.66 11.19 -5.49
N SER A 192 9.72 11.20 -6.83
CA SER A 192 9.01 12.17 -7.68
C SER A 192 7.79 11.60 -8.39
N SER A 193 7.50 10.30 -8.22
CA SER A 193 6.31 9.66 -8.83
C SER A 193 5.21 9.49 -7.79
N LYS A 194 4.13 10.25 -7.93
CA LYS A 194 2.98 10.19 -7.01
C LYS A 194 2.29 8.83 -7.01
N GLU A 195 2.23 8.16 -8.16
CA GLU A 195 1.58 6.85 -8.30
C GLU A 195 2.49 5.67 -7.88
N GLY A 196 3.68 5.98 -7.37
CA GLY A 196 4.73 4.99 -7.13
C GLY A 196 5.48 4.65 -8.43
N ALA A 197 6.80 4.57 -8.33
CA ALA A 197 7.65 4.04 -9.38
C ALA A 197 8.93 3.48 -8.76
N VAL A 198 9.58 2.54 -9.45
CA VAL A 198 10.86 1.94 -9.02
C VAL A 198 11.96 2.36 -9.99
N THR A 199 13.16 2.64 -9.50
CA THR A 199 14.33 3.01 -10.29
C THR A 199 15.56 2.29 -9.74
N PHE A 200 16.60 2.20 -10.55
CA PHE A 200 17.90 1.75 -10.10
C PHE A 200 18.99 2.74 -10.47
N SER A 201 20.03 2.75 -9.65
CA SER A 201 21.24 3.53 -9.86
C SER A 201 22.44 2.62 -9.82
N PHE A 202 23.45 2.88 -10.64
CA PHE A 202 24.66 2.06 -10.73
C PHE A 202 25.91 2.91 -10.92
N VAL A 203 27.05 2.38 -10.50
CA VAL A 203 28.34 3.07 -10.59
C VAL A 203 29.15 2.57 -11.78
N GLU A 204 29.79 3.50 -12.47
CA GLU A 204 30.78 3.26 -13.51
C GLU A 204 32.04 4.11 -13.24
N HIS A 205 33.19 3.44 -13.17
CA HIS A 205 34.49 4.08 -13.02
C HIS A 205 35.11 4.27 -14.40
N SER A 206 35.08 5.50 -14.89
CA SER A 206 35.61 5.87 -16.20
C SER A 206 36.63 6.99 -16.03
N ASN A 207 37.83 6.79 -16.58
CA ASN A 207 38.91 7.80 -16.56
C ASN A 207 39.31 8.33 -15.17
N GLY A 208 39.13 7.53 -14.10
CA GLY A 208 39.46 7.92 -12.74
C GLY A 208 38.38 8.73 -12.01
N GLU A 209 37.21 8.93 -12.64
CA GLU A 209 36.03 9.54 -12.02
C GLU A 209 34.95 8.49 -11.71
N ASN A 210 34.26 8.68 -10.58
CA ASN A 210 33.22 7.78 -10.12
C ASN A 210 31.86 8.35 -10.56
N ASN A 211 31.29 7.78 -11.61
CA ASN A 211 30.02 8.23 -12.17
C ASN A 211 28.89 7.32 -11.66
N VAL A 212 27.91 7.90 -10.96
CA VAL A 212 26.70 7.17 -10.56
C VAL A 212 25.56 7.59 -11.48
N HIS A 213 25.12 6.65 -12.30
CA HIS A 213 24.03 6.83 -13.25
C HIS A 213 22.70 6.49 -12.57
N ALA A 214 21.66 7.27 -12.85
CA ALA A 214 20.31 7.00 -12.38
C ALA A 214 19.40 6.77 -13.59
N VAL A 215 18.69 5.64 -13.59
CA VAL A 215 17.77 5.27 -14.67
C VAL A 215 16.41 5.93 -14.45
N GLU A 216 15.72 6.23 -15.55
CA GLU A 216 14.35 6.73 -15.47
C GLU A 216 13.45 5.77 -14.68
N PRO A 217 12.60 6.26 -13.76
CA PRO A 217 11.74 5.38 -12.97
C PRO A 217 10.71 4.61 -13.81
N TYR A 218 10.59 3.33 -13.52
CA TYR A 218 9.59 2.42 -14.07
C TYR A 218 8.28 2.56 -13.28
N THR A 219 7.23 2.95 -13.98
CA THR A 219 5.87 3.05 -13.45
C THR A 219 5.15 1.71 -13.49
N LYS A 220 3.97 1.62 -12.87
CA LYS A 220 3.09 0.44 -13.00
C LYS A 220 2.82 0.06 -14.46
N LYS A 221 2.66 1.05 -15.34
CA LYS A 221 2.43 0.81 -16.77
C LYS A 221 3.63 0.14 -17.43
N ASP A 222 4.84 0.56 -17.07
CA ASP A 222 6.07 -0.02 -17.62
C ASP A 222 6.27 -1.44 -17.09
N LEU A 223 6.01 -1.66 -15.80
CA LEU A 223 6.10 -2.98 -15.16
C LEU A 223 5.04 -3.98 -15.63
N LEU A 224 3.92 -3.50 -16.19
CA LEU A 224 2.94 -4.33 -16.89
C LEU A 224 3.44 -4.78 -18.27
N ALA A 225 4.25 -3.96 -18.94
CA ALA A 225 4.80 -4.28 -20.25
C ALA A 225 6.02 -5.21 -20.14
N GLN A 226 6.88 -4.99 -19.15
CA GLN A 226 8.05 -5.82 -18.89
C GLN A 226 8.32 -5.86 -17.38
N SER A 227 8.58 -7.05 -16.84
CA SER A 227 8.89 -7.20 -15.42
C SER A 227 10.19 -6.47 -15.05
N LEU A 228 10.31 -6.01 -13.79
CA LEU A 228 11.54 -5.36 -13.33
C LEU A 228 12.80 -6.25 -13.52
N PRO A 229 12.79 -7.55 -13.19
CA PRO A 229 13.92 -8.44 -13.45
C PRO A 229 14.31 -8.51 -14.92
N ASP A 230 13.34 -8.63 -15.83
CA ASP A 230 13.60 -8.68 -17.27
C ASP A 230 14.15 -7.34 -17.77
N SER A 231 13.61 -6.21 -17.29
CA SER A 231 14.13 -4.88 -17.61
C SER A 231 15.58 -4.70 -17.13
N ILE A 232 15.93 -5.24 -15.96
CA ILE A 232 17.30 -5.24 -15.43
C ILE A 232 18.22 -6.10 -16.31
N ASP A 233 17.80 -7.30 -16.75
CA ASP A 233 18.62 -8.18 -17.59
C ASP A 233 18.84 -7.62 -19.01
N SER A 234 17.79 -7.06 -19.61
CA SER A 234 17.86 -6.45 -20.93
C SER A 234 18.38 -5.01 -20.94
N TYR A 235 18.68 -4.42 -19.78
CA TYR A 235 19.10 -3.02 -19.70
C TYR A 235 20.40 -2.77 -20.48
N ARG A 236 20.40 -1.76 -21.34
CA ARG A 236 21.57 -1.33 -22.11
C ARG A 236 21.68 0.19 -22.05
N MET A 237 22.91 0.70 -22.02
CA MET A 237 23.17 2.13 -22.08
C MET A 237 22.87 2.66 -23.47
N LYS A 238 22.49 3.94 -23.58
CA LYS A 238 22.29 4.57 -24.89
C LYS A 238 23.61 4.70 -25.65
N GLU A 239 24.70 4.87 -24.90
CA GLU A 239 26.07 5.04 -25.39
C GLU A 239 26.75 3.70 -25.71
N ASP A 240 26.36 2.62 -25.02
CA ASP A 240 26.84 1.26 -25.26
C ASP A 240 25.70 0.24 -25.22
N LEU A 241 25.24 -0.14 -26.42
CA LEU A 241 24.17 -1.12 -26.62
C LEU A 241 24.65 -2.58 -26.47
N THR A 242 25.95 -2.80 -26.36
CA THR A 242 26.52 -4.16 -26.42
C THR A 242 26.57 -4.86 -25.08
N ARG A 243 26.62 -4.10 -23.97
CA ARG A 243 26.85 -4.63 -22.62
C ARG A 243 25.77 -4.20 -21.64
N ASN A 244 25.44 -5.09 -20.71
CA ASN A 244 24.67 -4.73 -19.53
C ASN A 244 25.61 -4.16 -18.47
N PRO A 245 25.49 -2.89 -18.06
CA PRO A 245 26.31 -2.34 -16.98
C PRO A 245 25.93 -2.90 -15.60
N LEU A 246 24.75 -3.50 -15.43
CA LEU A 246 24.26 -4.01 -14.16
C LEU A 246 24.81 -5.42 -13.91
N LEU A 247 25.76 -5.53 -12.97
CA LEU A 247 26.48 -6.77 -12.69
C LEU A 247 26.25 -7.26 -11.25
N TYR A 248 26.28 -6.36 -10.27
CA TYR A 248 26.19 -6.70 -8.87
C TYR A 248 25.08 -5.88 -8.20
N LEU A 249 24.07 -6.55 -7.67
CA LEU A 249 23.13 -5.92 -6.75
C LEU A 249 23.85 -5.62 -5.43
N TYR A 250 23.68 -4.40 -4.93
CA TYR A 250 24.27 -3.97 -3.67
C TYR A 250 23.93 -4.95 -2.52
N PRO A 251 24.90 -5.27 -1.63
CA PRO A 251 26.26 -4.74 -1.62
C PRO A 251 27.26 -5.46 -2.54
N ASP A 252 27.04 -6.75 -2.82
CA ASP A 252 27.95 -7.60 -3.62
C ASP A 252 27.28 -8.93 -4.03
N ILE A 253 26.07 -8.86 -4.59
CA ILE A 253 25.32 -10.05 -5.03
C ILE A 253 25.30 -10.05 -6.55
N HIS A 254 25.83 -11.09 -7.19
CA HIS A 254 25.79 -11.19 -8.65
C HIS A 254 24.34 -11.13 -9.16
N ARG A 255 24.09 -10.34 -10.21
CA ARG A 255 22.76 -10.05 -10.75
C ARG A 255 21.95 -11.32 -10.99
N ASP A 256 22.51 -12.30 -11.68
CA ASP A 256 21.78 -13.52 -12.02
C ASP A 256 21.52 -14.41 -10.80
N THR A 257 22.31 -14.27 -9.72
CA THR A 257 22.04 -14.94 -8.44
C THR A 257 20.82 -14.32 -7.75
N ALA A 258 20.69 -12.99 -7.79
CA ALA A 258 19.54 -12.28 -7.24
C ALA A 258 18.28 -12.49 -8.09
N PHE A 259 18.38 -12.26 -9.40
CA PHE A 259 17.22 -12.11 -10.29
C PHE A 259 16.91 -13.34 -11.15
N GLY A 260 17.83 -14.32 -11.23
CA GLY A 260 17.73 -15.45 -12.15
C GLY A 260 16.42 -16.23 -12.08
N ARG A 261 15.87 -16.39 -10.87
CA ARG A 261 14.60 -17.10 -10.65
C ARG A 261 13.35 -16.34 -11.09
N TYR A 262 13.44 -15.03 -11.32
CA TYR A 262 12.31 -14.20 -11.72
C TYR A 262 12.35 -13.82 -13.20
N TYR A 263 13.42 -14.16 -13.91
CA TYR A 263 13.44 -13.96 -15.36
C TYR A 263 12.30 -14.73 -16.00
N SER A 264 11.65 -14.08 -16.95
CA SER A 264 10.66 -14.72 -17.79
C SER A 264 11.36 -15.82 -18.60
N THR A 265 11.46 -17.02 -18.05
CA THR A 265 11.67 -18.22 -18.85
C THR A 265 10.56 -18.21 -19.89
N GLY A 266 10.85 -18.37 -21.18
CA GLY A 266 9.94 -18.11 -22.31
C GLY A 266 8.61 -18.91 -22.36
N ILE A 267 8.13 -19.45 -21.24
CA ILE A 267 6.77 -19.91 -21.04
C ILE A 267 5.91 -18.71 -20.64
N VAL A 268 5.29 -18.09 -21.65
CA VAL A 268 4.09 -17.27 -21.47
C VAL A 268 3.01 -18.18 -20.89
N CYS A 269 3.00 -18.40 -19.59
CA CYS A 269 1.91 -19.08 -18.91
C CYS A 269 0.82 -18.05 -18.67
N CYS A 270 -0.01 -17.83 -19.69
CA CYS A 270 -1.34 -17.28 -19.52
C CYS A 270 -2.18 -18.32 -18.77
N LEU A 271 -1.89 -18.54 -17.48
CA LEU A 271 -2.76 -19.30 -16.59
C LEU A 271 -3.94 -18.39 -16.23
N THR A 272 -4.88 -18.29 -17.17
CA THR A 272 -6.24 -17.90 -16.84
C THR A 272 -6.82 -19.02 -15.97
N PHE A 273 -6.74 -18.85 -14.64
CA PHE A 273 -7.47 -19.69 -13.71
C PHE A 273 -8.97 -19.44 -13.92
N THR A 274 -9.59 -20.25 -14.79
CA THR A 274 -11.04 -20.29 -14.91
C THR A 274 -11.57 -21.17 -13.79
N LEU A 275 -11.99 -20.55 -12.69
CA LEU A 275 -12.75 -21.22 -11.62
C LEU A 275 -14.11 -21.66 -12.17
N ARG A 276 -14.22 -22.92 -12.60
CA ARG A 276 -15.52 -23.56 -12.88
C ARG A 276 -16.10 -24.07 -11.57
N ILE A 277 -16.98 -23.28 -10.95
CA ILE A 277 -17.82 -23.78 -9.85
C ILE A 277 -18.87 -24.71 -10.48
N ARG A 278 -18.73 -26.02 -10.21
CA ARG A 278 -19.74 -27.02 -10.57
C ARG A 278 -20.79 -27.05 -9.46
N SER A 279 -21.97 -26.48 -9.72
CA SER A 279 -23.13 -26.66 -8.85
C SER A 279 -23.55 -28.13 -8.88
N LEU A 280 -23.38 -28.84 -7.77
CA LEU A 280 -24.00 -30.14 -7.55
C LEU A 280 -25.40 -29.88 -6.96
N TYR A 281 -26.36 -29.57 -7.83
CA TYR A 281 -27.77 -29.59 -7.46
C TYR A 281 -28.40 -30.87 -8.01
N SER A 282 -28.83 -31.75 -7.11
CA SER A 282 -29.60 -32.96 -7.42
C SER A 282 -31.09 -32.61 -7.33
N PRO A 283 -31.89 -32.74 -8.41
CA PRO A 283 -33.30 -32.39 -8.34
C PRO A 283 -34.13 -33.61 -7.91
N SER A 284 -34.75 -33.52 -6.73
CA SER A 284 -36.00 -34.25 -6.47
C SER A 284 -37.18 -33.38 -6.94
N ALA A 285 -38.03 -33.99 -7.76
CA ALA A 285 -39.28 -33.49 -8.37
C ALA A 285 -40.08 -32.51 -7.47
N THR A 286 -40.73 -31.46 -7.96
CA THR A 286 -41.92 -31.46 -8.84
C THR A 286 -42.28 -30.02 -9.25
N THR A 287 -42.68 -29.84 -10.52
CA THR A 287 -43.60 -28.81 -11.10
C THR A 287 -43.90 -27.53 -10.32
N ASP A 288 -43.50 -26.35 -10.84
CA ASP A 288 -44.39 -25.56 -11.71
C ASP A 288 -43.61 -24.45 -12.45
N LYS A 289 -44.10 -24.08 -13.64
CA LYS A 289 -43.50 -23.07 -14.53
C LYS A 289 -43.92 -21.66 -14.10
N GLN A 290 -42.95 -20.76 -13.90
CA GLN A 290 -43.11 -19.34 -14.24
C GLN A 290 -41.78 -18.61 -14.39
N ASP A 291 -41.79 -17.67 -15.33
CA ASP A 291 -40.68 -16.98 -15.98
C ASP A 291 -39.65 -16.34 -15.05
N PHE A 292 -38.35 -16.51 -15.34
CA PHE A 292 -37.26 -15.73 -14.76
C PHE A 292 -36.48 -14.98 -15.85
N VAL A 293 -36.62 -13.66 -15.81
CA VAL A 293 -35.78 -12.67 -16.50
C VAL A 293 -34.40 -12.65 -15.82
N PRO A 294 -33.28 -12.61 -16.54
CA PRO A 294 -31.97 -12.51 -15.90
C PRO A 294 -31.79 -11.11 -15.31
N PHE A 295 -31.82 -11.02 -13.98
CA PHE A 295 -31.41 -9.85 -13.22
C PHE A 295 -29.88 -9.76 -13.25
N SER A 296 -29.33 -8.73 -13.91
CA SER A 296 -27.94 -8.34 -13.77
C SER A 296 -27.76 -7.69 -12.39
N SER A 297 -27.30 -8.47 -11.41
CA SER A 297 -26.81 -7.91 -10.15
C SER A 297 -25.33 -7.59 -10.30
N ASN A 298 -25.04 -6.32 -10.59
CA ASN A 298 -23.78 -5.70 -10.17
C ASN A 298 -23.77 -5.69 -8.65
N LEU A 299 -23.32 -6.79 -8.04
CA LEU A 299 -23.07 -6.85 -6.61
C LEU A 299 -21.77 -6.09 -6.35
N PHE A 300 -21.89 -4.95 -5.70
CA PHE A 300 -20.79 -4.25 -5.07
C PHE A 300 -20.06 -5.21 -4.11
N CYS A 301 -18.87 -5.69 -4.51
CA CYS A 301 -17.91 -6.23 -3.55
C CYS A 301 -17.38 -5.06 -2.73
N ALA A 302 -17.96 -4.84 -1.55
CA ALA A 302 -17.28 -4.11 -0.50
C ALA A 302 -16.16 -5.01 0.02
N GLU A 303 -14.93 -4.83 -0.48
CA GLU A 303 -13.75 -5.39 0.18
C GLU A 303 -13.59 -4.70 1.55
N MET A 304 -14.06 -5.36 2.62
CA MET A 304 -13.67 -5.01 3.97
C MET A 304 -12.19 -5.38 4.14
N TYR A 305 -11.30 -4.39 4.03
CA TYR A 305 -9.93 -4.52 4.48
C TYR A 305 -9.92 -4.54 6.02
N SER A 306 -10.13 -5.71 6.63
CA SER A 306 -9.81 -5.90 8.05
C SER A 306 -8.34 -6.30 8.16
N VAL A 307 -7.45 -5.31 8.29
CA VAL A 307 -6.17 -5.58 8.94
C VAL A 307 -6.48 -5.71 10.43
N ILE A 308 -6.50 -6.95 10.92
CA ILE A 308 -6.54 -7.23 12.35
C ILE A 308 -5.20 -6.71 12.89
N LEU A 309 -5.20 -5.49 13.43
CA LEU A 309 -4.10 -5.02 14.27
C LEU A 309 -4.07 -5.94 15.50
N PRO A 310 -2.95 -6.63 15.79
CA PRO A 310 -2.84 -7.38 17.03
C PRO A 310 -2.93 -6.38 18.18
N ILE A 311 -4.01 -6.51 18.96
CA ILE A 311 -4.15 -5.82 20.25
C ILE A 311 -3.13 -6.48 21.18
N ALA A 312 -2.16 -5.71 21.64
CA ALA A 312 -1.31 -6.07 22.77
C ALA A 312 -2.03 -5.75 24.08
#